data_AF-A0A1T4M1Z4-F1
#
_entry.id   AF-A0A1T4M1Z4-F1
#
_cell.length_a   1.000
_cell.length_b   1.000
_cell.length_c   1.000
_cell.angle_alpha   90.00
_cell.angle_beta   90.00
_cell.angle_gamma   90.00
#
_symmetry.space_group_name_H-M   'P 1'
#
loop_
_entity.id
_entity.type
_entity.pdbx_description
1 polymer ?
#
loop_
_entity_poly.entity_id
_entity_poly.type
_entity_poly.pdbx_seq_one_letter_code
_entity_poly.pdbx_strand_id
1 'polypeptide(L)' 'MILGEVISIDEVNGLTVLIDGEEKPTQKKYAFANSYTPRVGDRVAIAQIAGTYIVMFAIVKKIR' A
#
# COMPACT_ATOMS: atom_id res chain seq x y z
N MET A 1 -4.86 8.26 7.95
CA MET A 1 -4.46 7.66 6.66
C MET A 1 -2.96 7.45 6.72
N ILE A 2 -2.48 6.26 6.37
CA ILE A 2 -1.05 5.92 6.37
C ILE A 2 -0.56 5.97 4.93
N LEU A 3 0.67 6.45 4.74
CA LEU A 3 1.33 6.49 3.44
C LEU A 3 2.52 5.52 3.43
N GLY A 4 2.82 4.97 2.27
CA GLY A 4 3.95 4.05 2.13
C GLY A 4 4.22 3.66 0.68
N GLU A 5 5.23 2.83 0.48
CA GLU A 5 5.66 2.33 -0.82
C GLU A 5 5.52 0.81 -0.91
N VAL A 6 4.98 0.29 -2.02
CA VAL A 6 4.88 -1.16 -2.26
C VAL A 6 6.28 -1.72 -2.53
N ILE A 7 6.75 -2.60 -1.64
CA ILE A 7 8.09 -3.23 -1.76
C ILE A 7 8.01 -4.58 -2.47
N SER A 8 6.93 -5.33 -2.24
CA SER A 8 6.71 -6.60 -2.93
C SER A 8 5.23 -6.94 -3.03
N ILE A 9 4.90 -7.71 -4.07
CA ILE A 9 3.56 -8.21 -4.36
C ILE A 9 3.62 -9.72 -4.18
N ASP A 10 2.73 -10.23 -3.34
CA ASP A 10 2.41 -11.65 -3.25
C ASP A 10 0.96 -11.81 -3.70
N GLU A 11 0.75 -12.48 -4.83
CA GLU A 11 -0.59 -12.61 -5.44
C GLU A 11 -1.59 -13.37 -4.55
N VAL A 12 -1.10 -14.16 -3.59
CA VAL A 12 -1.93 -14.92 -2.65
C VAL A 12 -2.09 -14.18 -1.33
N ASN A 13 -1.01 -13.57 -0.83
CA ASN A 13 -0.97 -13.03 0.53
C ASN A 13 -1.11 -11.50 0.62
N GLY A 14 -1.02 -10.77 -0.50
CA GLY A 14 -1.18 -9.31 -0.57
C GLY A 14 0.14 -8.54 -0.66
N LEU A 15 0.12 -7.26 -0.25
CA LEU A 15 1.23 -6.33 -0.45
C LEU A 15 2.10 -6.20 0.80
N THR A 16 3.42 -6.19 0.62
CA THR A 16 4.35 -5.64 1.61
C THR A 16 4.59 -4.17 1.31
N VAL A 17 4.49 -3.33 2.34
CA VAL A 17 4.64 -1.87 2.23
C VAL A 17 5.73 -1.38 3.18
N LEU A 18 6.58 -0.46 2.72
CA LEU A 18 7.42 0.37 3.59
C LEU A 18 6.60 1.60 3.99
N ILE A 19 6.25 1.70 5.27
CA ILE A 19 5.47 2.83 5.77
C ILE A 19 6.38 4.06 5.91
N ASP A 20 5.82 5.23 5.66
CA ASP A 20 6.54 6.48 5.85
C ASP A 20 7.03 6.68 7.27
N GLY A 21 8.32 7.00 7.39
CA GLY A 21 8.99 7.17 8.67
C GLY A 21 9.48 5.86 9.29
N GLU A 22 9.20 4.71 8.69
CA GLU A 22 9.83 3.44 9.05
C GLU A 22 11.08 3.19 8.20
N GLU A 23 12.11 2.57 8.78
CA GLU A 23 13.34 2.23 8.06
C GLU A 23 13.25 0.89 7.33
N LYS A 24 12.31 0.03 7.74
CA LYS A 24 12.19 -1.36 7.26
C LYS A 24 10.78 -1.64 6.80
N PRO A 25 10.59 -2.45 5.74
CA PRO A 25 9.26 -2.86 5.32
C PRO A 25 8.53 -3.59 6.45
N THR A 26 7.24 -3.35 6.54
CA THR A 26 6.41 -4.04 7.53
C THR A 26 6.36 -5.55 7.25
N GLN A 27 6.24 -6.35 8.32
CA GLN A 27 5.97 -7.78 8.20
C GLN A 27 4.50 -8.07 7.86
N LYS A 28 3.61 -7.09 8.09
CA LYS A 28 2.18 -7.23 7.80
C LYS A 28 1.94 -7.22 6.29
N LYS A 29 1.04 -8.08 5.83
CA LYS A 29 0.53 -8.03 4.46
C LYS A 29 -0.76 -7.23 4.40
N TYR A 30 -0.89 -6.41 3.37
CA TYR A 30 -2.07 -5.58 3.16
C TYR A 30 -2.87 -6.10 1.96
N ALA A 31 -4.16 -6.30 2.19
CA ALA A 31 -5.14 -6.38 1.10
C ALA A 31 -5.23 -5.02 0.40
N PHE A 32 -5.69 -5.04 -0.84
CA PHE A 32 -5.87 -3.84 -1.65
C PHE A 32 -7.25 -3.79 -2.28
N ALA A 33 -7.72 -2.59 -2.57
CA ALA A 33 -9.02 -2.38 -3.21
C ALA A 33 -9.05 -3.01 -4.60
N ASN A 34 -10.18 -3.62 -4.97
CA ASN A 34 -10.34 -4.26 -6.28
C ASN A 34 -10.17 -3.29 -7.46
N SER A 35 -10.36 -1.98 -7.24
CA SER A 35 -10.14 -0.94 -8.24
C SER A 35 -8.67 -0.57 -8.45
N TYR A 36 -7.74 -1.16 -7.70
CA TYR A 36 -6.33 -0.84 -7.73
C TYR A 36 -5.50 -2.05 -8.18
N THR A 37 -4.70 -1.87 -9.23
CA THR A 37 -3.74 -2.86 -9.72
C THR A 37 -2.34 -2.49 -9.21
N PRO A 38 -1.81 -3.17 -8.19
CA PRO A 38 -0.56 -2.79 -7.55
C PRO A 38 0.68 -3.05 -8.41
N ARG A 39 1.69 -2.19 -8.27
CA ARG A 39 3.03 -2.36 -8.82
C ARG A 39 4.07 -2.12 -7.73
N VAL A 40 5.20 -2.83 -7.82
CA VAL A 40 6.36 -2.55 -6.95
C VAL A 40 6.85 -1.12 -7.22
N GLY A 41 7.13 -0.38 -6.15
CA GLY A 41 7.49 1.03 -6.19
C GLY A 41 6.29 1.99 -6.17
N ASP A 42 5.05 1.49 -6.21
CA ASP A 42 3.89 2.37 -6.11
C ASP A 42 3.85 3.06 -4.74
N ARG A 43 3.73 4.39 -4.78
CA ARG A 43 3.39 5.19 -3.62
C ARG A 43 1.91 5.03 -3.32
N VAL A 44 1.52 4.64 -2.11
CA VAL A 44 0.13 4.26 -1.82
C VAL A 44 -0.45 4.94 -0.58
N ALA A 45 -1.78 5.10 -0.60
CA ALA A 45 -2.58 5.46 0.56
C ALA A 45 -3.22 4.23 1.19
N ILE A 46 -3.05 4.07 2.50
CA ILE A 46 -3.64 3.00 3.32
C ILE A 46 -4.68 3.62 4.25
N ALA A 47 -5.90 3.08 4.21
CA ALA A 47 -6.99 3.48 5.08
C ALA A 47 -7.36 2.37 6.05
N GLN A 48 -7.78 2.75 7.26
CA GLN A 48 -8.42 1.84 8.20
C GLN A 48 -9.92 1.86 7.96
N ILE A 49 -10.51 0.72 7.60
CA ILE A 49 -11.93 0.54 7.32
C ILE A 49 -12.43 -0.62 8.18
N ALA A 50 -13.40 -0.36 9.05
CA ALA A 50 -13.99 -1.35 9.96
C ALA A 50 -12.94 -2.19 10.75
N GLY A 51 -11.83 -1.57 11.16
CA GLY A 51 -10.76 -2.23 11.90
C GLY A 51 -9.68 -2.89 11.03
N THR A 52 -9.88 -3.00 9.71
CA THR A 52 -8.92 -3.56 8.76
C THR A 52 -8.16 -2.44 8.04
N TYR A 53 -6.88 -2.65 7.74
CA TYR A 53 -6.10 -1.72 6.94
C TYR A 53 -6.04 -2.20 5.49
N ILE A 54 -6.45 -1.35 4.55
CA ILE A 54 -6.51 -1.67 3.12
C ILE A 54 -5.77 -0.62 2.30
N VAL A 55 -4.98 -1.07 1.33
CA VAL A 55 -4.37 -0.20 0.32
C VAL A 55 -5.44 0.24 -0.68
N MET A 56 -5.69 1.54 -0.77
CA MET A 56 -6.84 2.06 -1.52
C MET A 56 -6.49 2.39 -2.97
N PHE A 57 -5.37 3.08 -3.19
CA PHE A 57 -4.92 3.52 -4.52
C PHE A 57 -3.45 3.95 -4.49
N ALA A 58 -2.83 3.94 -5.67
CA ALA A 58 -1.55 4.61 -5.88
C ALA A 58 -1.72 6.13 -5.95
N ILE A 59 -0.83 6.85 -5.30
CA ILE A 59 -0.74 8.30 -5.27
C ILE A 59 0.09 8.73 -6.47
N VAL A 60 -0.59 9.18 -7.51
CA VAL A 60 0.06 9.74 -8.70
C VAL A 60 0.05 11.25 -8.57
N LYS A 61 1.22 11.87 -8.45
CA LYS A 61 1.34 13.34 -8.52
C LYS A 61 1.13 13.76 -9.98
N LYS A 62 -0.09 14.16 -10.35
CA LYS A 62 -0.30 14.91 -11.59
C LYS A 62 0.17 16.35 -11.37
N ILE A 63 1.32 16.69 -11.94
CA ILE A 63 1.76 18.08 -12.06
C ILE A 63 0.93 18.70 -13.18
N ARG A 64 0.19 19.78 -12.87
CA ARG A 64 -0.44 20.66 -13.86
C ARG A 64 0.48 21.84 -14.15
#